data_AF-A0A817TW22-F1
#
_entry.id   AF-A0A817TW22-F1
#
_cell.length_a   1.000
_cell.length_b   1.000
_cell.length_c   1.000
_cell.angle_alpha   90.00
_cell.angle_beta   90.00
_cell.angle_gamma   90.00
#
_symmetry.space_group_name_H-M   'P 1'
#
loop_
_entity.id
_entity.type
_entity.pdbx_description
1 polymer ?
#
loop_
_entity_poly.entity_id
_entity_poly.type
_entity_poly.pdbx_seq_one_letter_code
_entity_poly.pdbx_strand_id
1 'polypeptide(L)'
;MFRVVPFFFSVVAAGQGEGNALTQLYYSEGIFVDTLGTLYVAESWNDRVIRWTQGDKKQGAVIVGGNGSGAGANQFSNPVGLSFDRHGNIYVVDAGNHRVQRFSIE
;
A
#
# COMPACT_ATOMS: atom_id res chain seq x y z
N MET A 1 32.58 -27.69 -4.19
CA MET A 1 32.30 -26.61 -5.16
C MET A 1 31.13 -25.81 -4.63
N PHE A 2 31.35 -24.59 -4.15
CA PHE A 2 30.26 -23.72 -3.65
C PHE A 2 29.64 -22.98 -4.84
N ARG A 3 28.35 -23.20 -5.07
CA ARG A 3 27.58 -22.46 -6.08
C ARG A 3 27.05 -21.19 -5.42
N VAL A 4 27.58 -20.03 -5.81
CA VAL A 4 27.00 -18.74 -5.44
C VAL A 4 25.70 -18.58 -6.23
N VAL A 5 24.58 -18.40 -5.52
CA VAL A 5 23.29 -18.07 -6.15
C VAL A 5 23.22 -16.54 -6.22
N PRO A 6 23.23 -15.92 -7.42
CA PRO A 6 23.14 -14.48 -7.53
C PRO A 6 21.74 -14.01 -7.11
N PHE A 7 21.67 -13.01 -6.24
CA PHE A 7 20.45 -12.29 -5.95
C PHE A 7 20.26 -11.20 -6.99
N PHE A 8 19.12 -11.19 -7.67
CA PHE A 8 18.70 -10.08 -8.53
C PHE A 8 17.82 -9.15 -7.70
N PHE A 9 18.24 -7.89 -7.53
CA PHE A 9 17.39 -6.86 -6.94
C PHE A 9 16.62 -6.16 -8.06
N SER A 10 15.35 -5.84 -7.82
CA SER A 10 14.54 -5.03 -8.72
C SER A 10 13.56 -4.16 -7.92
N VAL A 11 13.28 -2.97 -8.42
CA VAL A 11 12.21 -2.10 -7.90
C VAL A 11 10.90 -2.58 -8.51
N VAL A 12 9.96 -3.06 -7.68
CA VAL A 12 8.70 -3.68 -8.13
C VAL A 12 7.50 -2.73 -8.14
N ALA A 13 7.60 -1.60 -7.43
CA ALA A 13 6.55 -0.59 -7.33
C ALA A 13 7.14 0.81 -7.30
N ALA A 14 6.39 1.79 -7.79
CA ALA A 14 6.78 3.20 -7.83
C ALA A 14 8.19 3.44 -8.40
N GLY A 15 8.96 4.35 -7.78
CA GLY A 15 10.37 4.61 -8.12
C GLY A 15 10.61 5.81 -9.03
N GLN A 16 9.61 6.68 -9.25
CA GLN A 16 9.76 7.94 -9.99
C GLN A 16 9.97 9.16 -9.06
N GLY A 17 10.66 8.96 -7.94
CA GLY A 17 10.86 9.96 -6.90
C GLY A 17 9.71 10.03 -5.90
N GLU A 18 9.78 11.01 -4.99
CA GLU A 18 8.75 11.27 -4.00
C GLU A 18 7.59 12.09 -4.57
N GLY A 19 6.39 11.87 -4.06
CA GLY A 19 5.20 12.62 -4.44
C GLY A 19 3.91 11.82 -4.30
N ASN A 20 2.83 12.34 -4.87
CA ASN A 20 1.49 11.77 -4.77
C ASN A 20 1.01 11.09 -6.07
N ALA A 21 1.81 11.10 -7.13
CA ALA A 21 1.50 10.37 -8.35
C ALA A 21 1.42 8.85 -8.08
N LEU A 22 0.74 8.13 -8.96
CA LEU A 22 0.58 6.67 -8.86
C LEU A 22 1.89 5.90 -9.13
N THR A 23 2.93 6.58 -9.62
CA THR A 23 4.28 6.04 -9.83
C THR A 23 5.27 6.46 -8.74
N GLN A 24 4.78 7.17 -7.72
CA GLN A 24 5.56 7.74 -6.63
C GLN A 24 5.05 7.24 -5.29
N LEU A 25 5.92 7.28 -4.29
CA LEU A 25 5.56 7.08 -2.90
C LEU A 25 6.05 8.26 -2.06
N TYR A 26 5.42 8.53 -0.92
CA TYR A 26 5.92 9.52 0.02
C TYR A 26 5.64 9.12 1.48
N TYR A 27 6.71 8.90 2.26
CA TYR A 27 6.68 8.32 3.60
C TYR A 27 5.74 7.10 3.71
N SER A 28 6.08 6.00 3.04
CA SER A 28 5.35 4.73 3.20
C SER A 28 5.87 3.93 4.40
N GLU A 29 4.99 3.25 5.14
CA GLU A 29 5.38 2.53 6.37
C GLU A 29 5.14 1.02 6.29
N GLY A 30 3.95 0.60 5.89
CA GLY A 30 3.54 -0.80 5.91
C GLY A 30 3.28 -1.36 4.52
N ILE A 31 3.59 -2.64 4.32
CA ILE A 31 3.25 -3.36 3.09
C ILE A 31 2.51 -4.67 3.37
N PHE A 32 1.73 -5.12 2.40
CA PHE A 32 1.16 -6.46 2.33
C PHE A 32 1.36 -7.01 0.91
N VAL A 33 1.70 -8.29 0.78
CA VAL A 33 1.81 -8.96 -0.51
C VAL A 33 0.87 -10.17 -0.50
N ASP A 34 -0.05 -10.24 -1.46
CA ASP A 34 -0.98 -11.36 -1.57
C ASP A 34 -0.33 -12.57 -2.26
N THR A 35 -1.07 -13.69 -2.32
CA THR A 35 -0.61 -14.93 -2.96
C THR A 35 -0.45 -14.83 -4.48
N LEU A 36 -1.02 -13.81 -5.11
CA LEU A 36 -0.87 -13.52 -6.55
C LEU A 36 0.33 -12.61 -6.83
N GLY A 37 1.00 -12.12 -5.78
CA GLY A 37 2.13 -11.19 -5.90
C GLY A 37 1.71 -9.74 -6.05
N THR A 38 0.45 -9.39 -5.77
CA THR A 38 0.02 -7.99 -5.67
C THR A 38 0.62 -7.37 -4.42
N LEU A 39 1.37 -6.29 -4.59
CA LEU A 39 1.91 -5.49 -3.50
C LEU A 39 0.92 -4.38 -3.15
N TYR A 40 0.68 -4.21 -1.86
CA TYR A 40 -0.12 -3.13 -1.29
C TYR A 40 0.73 -2.36 -0.29
N VAL A 41 0.59 -1.04 -0.29
CA VAL A 41 1.39 -0.14 0.54
C VAL A 41 0.45 0.82 1.28
N ALA A 42 0.59 0.89 2.61
CA ALA A 42 0.04 1.96 3.42
C ALA A 42 0.99 3.16 3.35
N GLU A 43 0.45 4.28 2.88
CA GLU A 43 1.21 5.50 2.64
C GLU A 43 0.73 6.60 3.57
N SER A 44 1.56 6.96 4.55
CA SER A 44 1.13 7.83 5.63
C SER A 44 1.00 9.28 5.22
N TRP A 45 1.85 9.78 4.31
CA TRP A 45 1.80 11.19 3.94
C TRP A 45 0.75 11.55 2.88
N ASN A 46 0.38 10.57 2.04
CA ASN A 46 -0.70 10.75 1.08
C ASN A 46 -2.03 10.14 1.57
N ASP A 47 -2.09 9.74 2.85
CA ASP A 47 -3.27 9.20 3.54
C ASP A 47 -4.03 8.16 2.69
N ARG A 48 -3.31 7.18 2.15
CA ARG A 48 -3.89 6.20 1.21
C ARG A 48 -3.29 4.81 1.33
N VAL A 49 -4.02 3.83 0.80
CA VAL A 49 -3.48 2.52 0.45
C VAL A 49 -3.45 2.42 -1.08
N ILE A 50 -2.28 2.09 -1.61
CA ILE A 50 -2.02 1.97 -3.05
C ILE A 50 -1.46 0.58 -3.36
N ARG A 51 -1.88 -0.01 -4.50
CA ARG A 51 -1.46 -1.36 -4.92
C ARG A 51 -0.75 -1.39 -6.27
N TRP A 52 0.05 -2.43 -6.49
CA TRP A 52 0.69 -2.80 -7.77
C TRP A 52 0.61 -4.32 -7.99
N THR A 53 0.23 -4.73 -9.19
CA THR A 53 0.15 -6.10 -9.66
C THR A 53 1.29 -6.43 -10.63
N GLN A 54 1.52 -7.72 -10.86
CA GLN A 54 2.44 -8.19 -11.89
C GLN A 54 1.89 -7.81 -13.29
N GLY A 55 2.37 -6.68 -13.82
CA GLY A 55 1.94 -6.15 -15.12
C GLY A 55 1.77 -4.63 -15.12
N ASP A 56 1.64 -4.02 -13.94
CA ASP A 56 1.28 -2.60 -13.79
C ASP A 56 2.35 -1.60 -14.26
N LYS A 57 3.49 -2.04 -14.81
CA LYS A 57 4.61 -1.16 -15.22
C LYS A 57 4.99 -0.12 -14.14
N LYS A 58 4.80 -0.47 -12.86
CA LYS A 58 4.99 0.41 -11.68
C LYS A 58 4.00 1.58 -11.56
N GLN A 59 2.89 1.54 -12.29
CA GLN A 59 1.73 2.42 -12.14
C GLN A 59 0.78 1.83 -11.08
N GLY A 60 0.65 2.48 -9.93
CA GLY A 60 -0.20 1.99 -8.86
C GLY A 60 -1.67 2.31 -9.07
N ALA A 61 -2.51 1.74 -8.20
CA ALA A 61 -3.92 2.08 -8.09
C ALA A 61 -4.28 2.30 -6.61
N VAL A 62 -4.85 3.46 -6.29
CA VAL A 62 -5.41 3.72 -4.94
C VAL A 62 -6.63 2.84 -4.76
N ILE A 63 -6.71 2.14 -3.63
CA ILE A 63 -7.83 1.22 -3.34
C ILE A 63 -8.69 1.70 -2.16
N VAL A 64 -8.09 2.35 -1.17
CA VAL A 64 -8.79 3.01 -0.05
C VAL A 64 -7.98 4.23 0.38
N GLY A 65 -8.62 5.22 0.99
CA GLY A 65 -8.04 6.51 1.33
C GLY A 65 -7.86 7.42 0.10
N GLY A 66 -6.93 8.37 0.20
CA GLY A 66 -6.67 9.36 -0.84
C GLY A 66 -7.71 10.49 -0.92
N ASN A 67 -8.66 10.54 0.01
CA ASN A 67 -9.72 11.56 0.09
C ASN A 67 -9.39 12.69 1.08
N GLY A 68 -8.09 12.98 1.22
CA GLY A 68 -7.55 13.92 2.19
C GLY A 68 -7.44 13.33 3.60
N SER A 69 -6.60 13.99 4.41
CA SER A 69 -6.42 13.64 5.81
C SER A 69 -7.71 13.93 6.59
N GLY A 70 -8.10 13.01 7.48
CA GLY A 70 -9.27 13.22 8.35
C GLY A 70 -9.78 11.97 9.03
N ALA A 71 -10.82 12.15 9.84
CA ALA A 71 -11.48 11.09 10.60
C ALA A 71 -12.77 10.56 9.91
N GLY A 72 -13.11 11.07 8.72
CA GLY A 72 -14.25 10.61 7.94
C GLY A 72 -14.12 9.16 7.46
N ALA A 73 -15.20 8.65 6.87
CA ALA A 73 -15.15 7.38 6.17
C ALA A 73 -14.22 7.48 4.95
N ASN A 74 -13.36 6.48 4.75
CA ASN A 74 -12.38 6.47 3.66
C ASN A 74 -11.42 7.69 3.65
N GLN A 75 -11.22 8.29 4.83
CA GLN A 75 -10.14 9.21 5.15
C GLN A 75 -9.26 8.58 6.21
N PHE A 76 -7.98 8.91 6.17
CA PHE A 76 -7.00 8.44 7.15
C PHE A 76 -6.26 9.64 7.75
N SER A 77 -5.60 9.39 8.87
CA SER A 77 -4.58 10.26 9.43
C SER A 77 -3.41 9.36 9.80
N ASN A 78 -2.32 9.44 9.03
CA ASN A 78 -1.13 8.61 9.24
C ASN A 78 -1.44 7.09 9.25
N PRO A 79 -1.92 6.50 8.13
CA PRO A 79 -2.08 5.06 8.03
C PRO A 79 -0.72 4.35 7.98
N VAL A 80 -0.51 3.39 8.89
CA VAL A 80 0.83 2.77 9.09
C VAL A 80 0.93 1.32 8.62
N GLY A 81 -0.20 0.65 8.42
CA GLY A 81 -0.20 -0.76 8.06
C GLY A 81 -1.56 -1.25 7.60
N LEU A 82 -1.55 -2.40 6.94
CA LEU A 82 -2.76 -3.04 6.45
C LEU A 82 -2.67 -4.58 6.46
N SER A 83 -3.82 -5.24 6.45
CA SER A 83 -3.95 -6.67 6.17
C SER A 83 -5.30 -6.97 5.53
N PHE A 84 -5.41 -8.14 4.91
CA PHE A 84 -6.64 -8.66 4.35
C PHE A 84 -7.17 -9.83 5.20
N ASP A 85 -8.49 -10.01 5.23
CA ASP A 85 -9.09 -11.27 5.68
C ASP A 85 -9.38 -12.22 4.50
N ARG A 86 -9.85 -13.43 4.80
CA ARG A 86 -10.17 -14.46 3.81
C ARG A 86 -11.32 -14.09 2.85
N HIS A 87 -12.10 -13.07 3.18
CA HIS A 87 -13.18 -12.55 2.34
C HIS A 87 -12.72 -11.38 1.47
N GLY A 88 -11.43 -11.01 1.57
CA GLY A 88 -10.85 -9.89 0.84
C GLY A 88 -11.09 -8.53 1.50
N ASN A 89 -11.68 -8.48 2.70
CA ASN A 89 -11.86 -7.20 3.37
C ASN A 89 -10.49 -6.64 3.79
N ILE A 90 -10.29 -5.34 3.62
CA ILE A 90 -9.06 -4.63 3.97
C ILE A 90 -9.21 -4.04 5.36
N TYR A 91 -8.22 -4.26 6.21
CA TYR A 91 -8.11 -3.63 7.52
C TYR A 91 -6.91 -2.70 7.49
N VAL A 92 -7.12 -1.42 7.78
CA VAL A 92 -6.07 -0.40 7.77
C VAL A 92 -5.91 0.19 9.17
N VAL A 93 -4.68 0.18 9.67
CA VAL A 93 -4.32 0.84 10.93
C VAL A 93 -4.19 2.33 10.66
N ASP A 94 -5.19 3.10 11.08
CA ASP A 94 -5.31 4.55 10.92
C ASP A 94 -4.79 5.22 12.21
N ALA A 95 -3.46 5.26 12.34
CA ALA A 95 -2.80 5.45 13.62
C ALA A 95 -3.02 6.84 14.23
N GLY A 96 -3.05 7.88 13.40
CA GLY A 96 -3.32 9.26 13.81
C GLY A 96 -4.75 9.47 14.32
N ASN A 97 -5.70 8.67 13.84
CA ASN A 97 -7.07 8.65 14.35
C ASN A 97 -7.29 7.61 15.47
N HIS A 98 -6.25 6.90 15.90
CA HIS A 98 -6.31 5.86 16.94
C HIS A 98 -7.36 4.78 16.68
N ARG A 99 -7.55 4.38 15.41
CA ARG A 99 -8.56 3.39 15.00
C ARG A 99 -8.03 2.40 13.98
N VAL A 100 -8.83 1.36 13.75
CA VAL A 100 -8.69 0.46 12.60
C VAL A 100 -9.97 0.57 11.77
N GLN A 101 -9.84 0.78 10.46
CA GLN A 101 -10.98 0.79 9.54
C GLN A 101 -11.01 -0.49 8.72
N ARG A 102 -12.20 -1.06 8.53
CA ARG A 102 -12.46 -2.20 7.64
C ARG A 102 -13.18 -1.72 6.38
N PHE A 103 -12.71 -2.15 5.22
CA PHE A 103 -13.32 -1.91 3.92
C PHE A 103 -13.69 -3.24 3.28
N SER A 104 -14.97 -3.40 2.96
CA SER A 104 -15.45 -4.60 2.27
C SER A 104 -15.33 -4.43 0.76
N ILE A 105 -15.03 -5.52 0.07
CA ILE A 105 -15.25 -5.63 -1.37
C ILE A 105 -16.66 -6.20 -1.51
N GLU A 106 -17.64 -5.36 -1.85
CA GLU A 106 -18.97 -5.83 -2.26
C GLU A 106 -18.94 -6.31 -3.71
#